data_AF-A0A6H0JK79-F1
#
_entry.id   AF-A0A6H0JK79-F1
#
_cell.length_a   1.000
_cell.length_b   1.000
_cell.length_c   1.000
_cell.angle_alpha   90.00
_cell.angle_beta   90.00
_cell.angle_gamma   90.00
#
_symmetry.space_group_name_H-M   'P 1'
#
loop_
_entity.id
_entity.type
_entity.pdbx_description
1 polymer ?
#
loop_
_entity_poly.entity_id
_entity_poly.type
_entity_poly.pdbx_seq_one_letter_code
_entity_poly.pdbx_strand_id
1 'polypeptide(L)'
;MSRALITSSASGLAGSVDHYRKTHLPIRAWNSLYERFSTKMPIRLPSVLVSLFWCNEHGAVGFRLHNTPWTDECLEILEMTAAALRQEQLAFGLDEHLVDLLHLAGQADIRLLVLDPFAPTLKGLPLYDD
;
A
#
# COMPACT_ATOMS: atom_id res chain seq x y z
N MET A 1 12.73 -3.69 -15.86
CA MET A 1 12.78 -2.23 -15.63
C MET A 1 11.96 -1.94 -14.38
N SER A 2 12.56 -1.45 -13.30
CA SER A 2 11.83 -1.21 -12.04
C SER A 2 10.96 0.04 -12.19
N ARG A 3 9.62 -0.12 -12.17
CA ARG A 3 8.69 0.99 -12.08
C ARG A 3 8.50 1.37 -10.60
N ALA A 4 8.82 2.62 -10.26
CA ALA A 4 8.46 3.23 -8.99
C ALA A 4 7.29 4.19 -9.25
N LEU A 5 6.19 4.03 -8.52
CA LEU A 5 5.14 5.06 -8.47
C LEU A 5 5.44 5.95 -7.27
N ILE A 6 6.12 7.06 -7.54
CA ILE A 6 6.31 8.14 -6.57
C ILE A 6 5.14 9.10 -6.77
N THR A 7 4.26 9.21 -5.78
CA THR A 7 3.26 10.28 -5.79
C THR A 7 3.99 11.57 -5.37
N SER A 8 4.10 12.50 -6.32
CA SER A 8 4.78 13.79 -6.13
C SER A 8 3.89 14.76 -5.35
N SER A 9 4.50 15.48 -4.40
CA SER A 9 3.90 16.60 -3.69
C SER A 9 3.76 17.83 -4.58
N ALA A 10 2.74 18.65 -4.32
CA ALA A 10 2.71 20.05 -4.71
C ALA A 10 2.23 20.89 -3.53
N SER A 11 3.08 21.83 -3.14
CA SER A 11 2.82 22.90 -2.18
C SER A 11 1.65 23.78 -2.66
N GLY A 12 0.66 24.01 -1.79
CA GLY A 12 -0.42 24.96 -2.04
C GLY A 12 -1.20 25.27 -0.76
N LEU A 13 -1.02 26.49 -0.27
CA LEU A 13 -1.66 27.04 0.91
C LEU A 13 -3.20 27.12 0.79
N ALA A 14 -3.83 26.93 1.95
CA ALA A 14 -5.08 27.56 2.41
C ALA A 14 -6.40 27.24 1.70
N GLY A 15 -7.37 26.76 2.49
CA GLY A 15 -8.77 27.12 2.34
C GLY A 15 -9.74 25.97 2.12
N SER A 16 -10.75 25.94 2.98
CA SER A 16 -12.02 25.20 2.90
C SER A 16 -12.10 23.85 3.61
N VAL A 17 -12.88 23.93 4.68
CA VAL A 17 -13.50 22.89 5.50
C VAL A 17 -14.43 22.02 4.65
N ASP A 18 -14.50 20.73 4.99
CA ASP A 18 -15.45 19.69 4.55
C ASP A 18 -15.49 19.32 3.05
N HIS A 19 -14.34 18.93 2.50
CA HIS A 19 -14.35 17.95 1.41
C HIS A 19 -14.27 16.56 2.04
N TYR A 20 -15.26 15.70 1.84
CA TYR A 20 -15.13 14.27 2.11
C TYR A 20 -13.82 13.80 1.48
N ARG A 21 -12.77 13.62 2.30
CA ARG A 21 -11.43 13.35 1.80
C ARG A 21 -11.43 11.91 1.32
N LYS A 22 -11.68 11.74 0.04
CA LYS A 22 -11.46 10.48 -0.65
C LYS A 22 -9.97 10.18 -0.61
N THR A 23 -9.60 9.19 0.18
CA THR A 23 -8.22 8.73 0.30
C THR A 23 -8.06 7.42 -0.45
N HIS A 24 -6.82 7.07 -0.79
CA HIS A 24 -6.53 5.75 -1.33
C HIS A 24 -6.50 4.67 -0.23
N LEU A 25 -6.44 5.06 1.05
CA LEU A 25 -6.49 4.15 2.18
C LEU A 25 -7.33 4.77 3.33
N PRO A 26 -8.45 4.15 3.73
CA PRO A 26 -9.32 4.69 4.79
C PRO A 26 -8.60 4.93 6.12
N ILE A 27 -9.06 5.90 6.92
CA ILE A 27 -8.44 6.24 8.22
C ILE A 27 -8.32 5.04 9.17
N ARG A 28 -9.28 4.11 9.16
CA ARG A 28 -9.24 2.89 9.99
C ARG A 28 -8.06 1.97 9.64
N ALA A 29 -7.80 1.82 8.35
CA ALA A 29 -6.71 0.99 7.84
C ALA A 29 -5.37 1.66 8.16
N TRP A 30 -5.32 2.99 8.08
CA TRP A 30 -4.18 3.80 8.51
C TRP A 30 -3.85 3.60 10.00
N ASN A 31 -4.86 3.71 10.88
CA ASN A 31 -4.67 3.54 12.32
C ASN A 31 -4.20 2.12 12.65
N SER A 32 -4.76 1.09 12.01
CA SER A 32 -4.34 -0.30 12.18
C SER A 32 -2.87 -0.52 11.82
N LEU A 33 -2.40 0.09 10.72
CA LEU A 33 -0.98 0.04 10.33
C LEU A 33 -0.09 0.67 11.40
N TYR A 34 -0.47 1.84 11.90
CA TYR A 34 0.30 2.56 12.91
C TYR A 34 0.38 1.78 14.23
N GLU A 35 -0.75 1.28 14.72
CA GLU A 35 -0.79 0.47 15.95
C GLU A 35 0.06 -0.80 15.83
N ARG A 36 0.00 -1.47 14.68
CA ARG A 36 0.64 -2.78 14.51
C ARG A 36 2.14 -2.71 14.28
N PHE A 37 2.65 -1.63 13.68
CA PHE A 37 4.02 -1.61 13.13
C PHE A 37 4.88 -0.39 13.53
N SER A 38 4.37 0.58 14.30
CA SER A 38 5.09 1.83 14.60
C SER A 38 6.40 1.70 15.38
N THR A 39 6.66 0.60 16.10
CA THR A 39 7.77 0.54 17.09
C THR A 39 8.97 -0.34 16.72
N LYS A 40 8.97 -1.07 15.61
CA LYS A 40 10.11 -1.94 15.23
C LYS A 40 10.28 -1.98 13.72
N MET A 41 11.22 -1.24 13.12
CA MET A 41 11.29 -1.13 11.65
C MET A 41 12.74 -1.14 11.12
N PRO A 42 13.00 -1.71 9.93
CA PRO A 42 12.03 -2.24 8.95
C PRO A 42 11.51 -3.65 9.29
N ILE A 43 10.23 -3.90 9.02
CA ILE A 43 9.60 -5.22 9.18
C ILE A 43 9.54 -5.90 7.83
N ARG A 44 10.09 -7.10 7.77
CA ARG A 44 9.90 -8.04 6.67
C ARG A 44 8.76 -8.99 7.02
N LEU A 45 7.80 -9.12 6.12
CA LEU A 45 6.67 -10.04 6.22
C LEU A 45 6.76 -11.04 5.05
N PRO A 46 7.58 -12.11 5.17
CA PRO A 46 7.91 -12.98 4.04
C PRO A 46 6.70 -13.71 3.47
N SER A 47 5.81 -14.19 4.34
CA SER A 47 4.60 -14.93 3.97
C SER A 47 3.64 -14.12 3.09
N VAL A 48 3.65 -12.79 3.24
CA VAL A 48 2.76 -11.89 2.49
C VAL A 48 3.49 -11.10 1.40
N LEU A 49 4.74 -11.47 1.11
CA LEU A 49 5.60 -10.87 0.07
C LEU A 49 5.77 -9.35 0.17
N VAL A 50 5.75 -8.79 1.39
CA VAL A 50 5.85 -7.35 1.62
C VAL A 50 6.87 -7.02 2.71
N SER A 51 7.51 -5.86 2.59
CA SER A 51 8.21 -5.21 3.70
C SER A 51 7.71 -3.80 3.87
N LEU A 52 7.64 -3.33 5.12
CA LEU A 52 7.13 -2.00 5.47
C LEU A 52 8.29 -1.11 5.91
N PHE A 53 8.19 0.20 5.69
CA PHE A 53 9.07 1.24 6.24
C PHE A 53 8.30 2.56 6.41
N TRP A 54 8.66 3.39 7.39
CA TRP A 54 8.11 4.74 7.52
C TRP A 54 8.99 5.74 6.77
N CYS A 55 8.38 6.64 6.00
CA CYS A 55 9.11 7.60 5.18
C CYS A 55 9.52 8.85 5.96
N ASN A 56 8.70 9.32 6.91
CA ASN A 56 8.97 10.55 7.69
C ASN A 56 8.04 10.70 8.92
N GLU A 57 8.26 11.78 9.66
CA GLU A 57 7.43 12.25 10.79
C GLU A 57 5.99 12.64 10.43
N HIS A 58 5.71 12.84 9.14
CA HIS A 58 4.37 13.16 8.63
C HIS A 58 3.51 11.90 8.38
N GLY A 59 4.06 10.72 8.66
CA GLY A 59 3.29 9.48 8.70
C GLY A 59 3.27 8.69 7.39
N ALA A 60 3.87 9.14 6.29
CA ALA A 60 3.84 8.36 5.05
C ALA A 60 4.43 6.93 5.25
N VAL A 61 3.74 5.93 4.72
CA VAL A 61 4.12 4.51 4.82
C VAL A 61 4.61 4.00 3.48
N GLY A 62 5.81 3.44 3.47
CA GLY A 62 6.39 2.75 2.35
C GLY A 62 6.24 1.23 2.43
N PHE A 63 5.96 0.63 1.28
CA PHE A 63 5.91 -0.81 1.08
C PHE A 63 6.89 -1.19 -0.02
N ARG A 64 7.74 -2.17 0.27
CA ARG A 64 8.50 -2.92 -0.74
C ARG A 64 7.76 -4.21 -1.03
N LEU A 65 7.30 -4.36 -2.27
CA LEU A 65 6.68 -5.58 -2.77
C LEU A 65 7.79 -6.49 -3.31
N HIS A 66 7.71 -7.78 -2.98
CA HIS A 66 8.66 -8.80 -3.43
C HIS A 66 8.02 -9.68 -4.50
N ASN A 67 8.84 -10.22 -5.39
CA ASN A 67 8.43 -11.18 -6.42
C ASN A 67 7.28 -10.66 -7.32
N THR A 68 7.35 -9.38 -7.68
CA THR A 68 6.46 -8.79 -8.69
C THR A 68 6.88 -9.20 -10.12
N PRO A 69 5.94 -9.28 -11.08
CA PRO A 69 4.51 -9.02 -10.91
C PRO A 69 3.76 -10.16 -10.20
N TRP A 70 2.69 -9.82 -9.47
CA TRP A 70 1.83 -10.82 -8.81
C TRP A 70 0.74 -11.34 -9.77
N THR A 71 1.17 -12.01 -10.83
CA THR A 71 0.30 -12.85 -11.69
C THR A 71 0.47 -14.31 -11.31
N ASP A 72 -0.50 -15.16 -11.66
CA ASP A 72 -0.43 -16.59 -11.35
C ASP A 72 0.82 -17.24 -11.97
N GLU A 73 1.20 -16.85 -13.20
CA GLU A 73 2.38 -17.38 -13.88
C GLU A 73 3.69 -16.98 -13.17
N CYS A 74 3.75 -15.77 -12.62
CA CYS A 74 4.96 -15.29 -11.95
C CYS A 74 5.09 -15.82 -10.51
N LEU A 75 3.96 -16.15 -9.88
CA LEU A 75 3.93 -16.72 -8.53
C LEU A 75 4.02 -18.25 -8.50
N GLU A 76 3.90 -18.93 -9.65
CA GLU A 76 4.05 -20.38 -9.77
C GLU A 76 5.39 -20.90 -9.20
N ILE A 77 6.48 -20.14 -9.34
CA ILE A 77 7.80 -20.49 -8.76
C ILE A 77 7.80 -20.55 -7.23
N LEU A 78 6.82 -19.90 -6.59
CA LEU A 78 6.57 -19.95 -5.16
C LEU A 78 5.43 -20.92 -4.80
N GLU A 79 4.96 -21.72 -5.75
CA GLU A 79 3.83 -22.65 -5.60
C GLU A 79 2.55 -21.94 -5.11
N MET A 80 2.33 -20.72 -5.60
CA MET A 80 1.26 -19.83 -5.12
C MET A 80 0.54 -19.14 -6.29
N THR A 81 -0.75 -18.83 -6.11
CA THR A 81 -1.53 -17.99 -7.04
C THR A 81 -1.71 -16.58 -6.48
N ALA A 82 -2.04 -15.60 -7.33
CA ALA A 82 -2.37 -14.26 -6.89
C ALA A 82 -3.58 -14.27 -5.94
N ALA A 83 -4.56 -15.14 -6.17
CA ALA A 83 -5.69 -15.31 -5.27
C ALA A 83 -5.27 -15.89 -3.91
N ALA A 84 -4.37 -16.88 -3.88
CA ALA A 84 -3.85 -17.46 -2.64
C ALA A 84 -3.04 -16.43 -1.83
N LEU A 85 -2.19 -15.64 -2.49
CA LEU A 85 -1.46 -14.55 -1.85
C LEU A 85 -2.41 -13.53 -1.20
N ARG A 86 -3.51 -13.18 -1.87
CA ARG A 86 -4.53 -12.28 -1.32
C ARG A 86 -5.14 -12.85 -0.03
N GLN A 87 -5.46 -14.15 -0.04
CA GLN A 87 -6.02 -14.82 1.14
C GLN A 87 -5.01 -14.88 2.28
N GLU A 88 -3.73 -15.13 2.00
CA GLU A 88 -2.68 -15.15 3.02
C GLU A 88 -2.46 -13.76 3.63
N GLN A 89 -2.54 -12.70 2.83
CA GLN A 89 -2.48 -11.31 3.30
C GLN A 89 -3.65 -10.95 4.23
N LEU A 90 -4.87 -11.36 3.87
CA LEU A 90 -6.05 -11.16 4.71
C LEU A 90 -5.99 -12.00 5.98
N ALA A 91 -5.57 -13.26 5.89
CA ALA A 91 -5.40 -14.16 7.04
C ALA A 91 -4.28 -13.68 7.99
N PHE A 92 -3.24 -13.05 7.45
CA PHE A 92 -2.23 -12.34 8.24
C PHE A 92 -2.82 -11.13 8.99
N GLY A 93 -3.98 -10.64 8.58
CA GLY A 93 -4.69 -9.52 9.18
C GLY A 93 -4.32 -8.16 8.60
N LEU A 94 -3.88 -8.10 7.32
CA LEU A 94 -3.83 -6.84 6.60
C LEU A 94 -5.25 -6.38 6.26
N ASP A 95 -5.49 -5.07 6.31
CA ASP A 95 -6.79 -4.49 5.94
C ASP A 95 -7.11 -4.76 4.45
N GLU A 96 -8.38 -5.02 4.14
CA GLU A 96 -8.82 -5.38 2.79
C GLU A 96 -8.47 -4.30 1.74
N HIS A 97 -8.60 -3.01 2.10
CA HIS A 97 -8.35 -1.89 1.18
C HIS A 97 -6.86 -1.76 0.89
N LEU A 98 -6.03 -2.02 1.90
CA LEU A 98 -4.59 -2.11 1.74
C LEU A 98 -4.19 -3.29 0.85
N VAL A 99 -4.79 -4.46 1.08
CA VAL A 99 -4.54 -5.66 0.28
C VAL A 99 -4.89 -5.41 -1.18
N ASP A 100 -6.04 -4.81 -1.46
CA ASP A 100 -6.45 -4.51 -2.83
C ASP A 100 -5.48 -3.52 -3.51
N LEU A 101 -4.99 -2.49 -2.80
CA LEU A 101 -3.94 -1.60 -3.32
C LEU A 101 -2.62 -2.32 -3.58
N LEU A 102 -2.18 -3.19 -2.68
CA LEU A 102 -0.96 -3.97 -2.84
C LEU A 102 -1.08 -4.90 -4.06
N HIS A 103 -2.24 -5.51 -4.28
CA HIS A 103 -2.49 -6.35 -5.46
C HIS A 103 -2.48 -5.54 -6.76
N LEU A 104 -3.07 -4.34 -6.79
CA LEU A 104 -2.97 -3.45 -7.95
C LEU A 104 -1.51 -3.09 -8.26
N ALA A 105 -0.73 -2.72 -7.24
CA ALA A 105 0.68 -2.41 -7.40
C ALA A 105 1.50 -3.64 -7.83
N GLY A 106 1.26 -4.78 -7.21
CA GLY A 106 1.92 -6.05 -7.52
C GLY A 106 1.66 -6.51 -8.94
N GLN A 107 0.42 -6.44 -9.43
CA GLN A 107 0.09 -6.77 -10.82
C GLN A 107 0.71 -5.78 -11.83
N ALA A 108 0.86 -4.51 -11.45
CA ALA A 108 1.49 -3.48 -12.28
C ALA A 108 3.04 -3.53 -12.30
N ASP A 109 3.65 -4.57 -11.70
CA ASP A 109 5.10 -4.71 -11.50
C ASP A 109 5.75 -3.53 -10.76
N ILE A 110 5.01 -2.95 -9.80
CA ILE A 110 5.51 -1.90 -8.91
C ILE A 110 6.20 -2.54 -7.70
N ARG A 111 7.48 -2.24 -7.51
CA ARG A 111 8.29 -2.81 -6.42
C ARG A 111 8.35 -1.94 -5.17
N LEU A 112 7.98 -0.67 -5.30
CA LEU A 112 7.94 0.31 -4.21
C LEU A 112 6.66 1.12 -4.33
N LEU A 113 5.83 1.04 -3.29
CA LEU A 113 4.60 1.80 -3.12
C LEU A 113 4.74 2.67 -1.87
N VAL A 114 4.48 3.98 -1.99
CA VAL A 114 4.42 4.89 -0.85
C VAL A 114 3.01 5.43 -0.75
N LEU A 115 2.39 5.25 0.43
CA LEU A 115 1.08 5.79 0.76
C LEU A 115 1.30 7.01 1.64
N ASP A 116 0.98 8.18 1.08
CA ASP A 116 1.01 9.45 1.78
C ASP A 116 -0.46 9.93 1.94
N PRO A 117 -0.95 10.08 3.17
CA PRO A 117 -2.34 10.49 3.44
C PRO A 117 -2.61 11.94 3.03
N PHE A 118 -1.58 12.73 2.75
CA PHE A 118 -1.67 14.11 2.29
C PHE A 118 -1.40 14.26 0.79
N ALA A 119 -1.09 13.17 0.08
CA ALA A 119 -0.90 13.22 -1.37
C ALA A 119 -2.23 13.51 -2.10
N PRO A 120 -2.20 14.30 -3.18
CA PRO A 120 -3.35 14.44 -4.07
C PRO A 120 -3.79 13.09 -4.65
N THR A 121 -5.09 12.92 -4.87
CA THR A 121 -5.63 11.70 -5.46
C THR A 121 -5.09 11.46 -6.86
N LEU A 122 -4.68 10.23 -7.16
CA LEU A 122 -4.25 9.83 -8.50
C LEU A 122 -5.42 9.34 -9.34
N LYS A 123 -5.48 9.82 -10.59
CA LYS A 123 -6.47 9.36 -11.57
C LYS A 123 -6.27 7.88 -11.89
N GLY A 124 -7.32 7.08 -11.78
CA GLY A 124 -7.33 5.66 -12.14
C GLY A 124 -7.05 4.69 -10.99
N LEU A 125 -6.81 5.20 -9.78
CA LEU A 125 -6.79 4.37 -8.57
C LEU A 125 -8.15 4.43 -7.84
N PRO A 126 -8.56 3.34 -7.15
CA PRO A 126 -9.74 3.36 -6.30
C PRO A 126 -9.65 4.45 -5.24
N LEU A 127 -10.80 5.05 -4.94
CA LEU A 127 -10.97 6.03 -3.88
C LEU A 127 -11.96 5.47 -2.89
N TYR A 128 -11.64 5.61 -1.60
CA TYR A 128 -12.49 5.13 -0.52
C TYR A 128 -12.99 6.32 0.29
N ASP A 129 -14.26 6.24 0.69
CA ASP A 129 -14.83 7.14 1.69
C ASP A 129 -14.42 6.62 3.09
N ASP A 130 -14.29 7.55 4.05
CA ASP A 130 -13.98 7.21 5.45
C ASP A 130 -15.15 6.52 6.16
#